data_AF-A0A938S5P0-F1
#
_entry.id   AF-A0A938S5P0-F1
#
_cell.length_a   1.000
_cell.length_b   1.000
_cell.length_c   1.000
_cell.angle_alpha   90.00
_cell.angle_beta   90.00
_cell.angle_gamma   90.00
#
_symmetry.space_group_name_H-M   'P 1'
#
loop_
_entity.id
_entity.type
_entity.pdbx_description
1 polymer ?
#
loop_
_entity_poly.entity_id
_entity_poly.type
_entity_poly.pdbx_seq_one_letter_code
_entity_poly.pdbx_strand_id
1 'polypeptide(L)'
;MPVAMKQWQNLYRDGPPIFDAFKIIYYQDLPDDIFSVPVPNDAKYVEKPLQIPEATVGILSDPRDGISTEGLTQQEAARKIVQTLYQAVIGQDIDRLKSLSPLCRNWGDEFLRRIIFKPDKDDRIVEILEIGPVGRTGQSPLGPIAAVPTTLRLKNGKKVRQQMIVQFRQRGDTASCVVHGPYGLPREVE
;
A
#
# COMPACT_ATOMS: atom_id res chain seq x y z
N MET A 1 25.57 -13.10 4.57
CA MET A 1 25.86 -11.70 4.99
C MET A 1 24.65 -11.11 5.71
N PRO A 2 24.74 -10.73 6.99
CA PRO A 2 23.70 -9.92 7.60
C PRO A 2 23.90 -8.47 7.15
N VAL A 3 23.03 -7.97 6.27
CA VAL A 3 22.76 -6.54 6.25
C VAL A 3 21.95 -6.27 7.51
N ALA A 4 22.64 -5.88 8.59
CA ALA A 4 21.97 -5.48 9.82
C ALA A 4 21.40 -4.07 9.60
N MET A 5 20.17 -4.03 9.09
CA MET A 5 19.46 -2.78 8.87
C MET A 5 18.65 -2.45 10.12
N LYS A 6 19.12 -1.47 10.90
CA LYS A 6 18.36 -0.95 12.04
C LYS A 6 17.54 0.26 11.58
N GLN A 7 16.31 0.00 11.18
CA GLN A 7 15.35 1.06 10.89
C GLN A 7 14.74 1.56 12.20
N TRP A 8 14.99 2.82 12.54
CA TRP A 8 14.32 3.47 13.66
C TRP A 8 13.01 4.05 13.13
N GLN A 9 11.88 3.67 13.74
CA GLN A 9 10.61 4.29 13.40
C GLN A 9 10.67 5.75 13.86
N ASN A 10 10.69 6.70 12.92
CA ASN A 10 10.54 8.13 13.23
C ASN A 10 9.07 8.39 13.61
N LEU A 11 8.71 8.01 14.84
CA LEU A 11 7.36 8.13 15.37
C LEU A 11 6.90 9.59 15.46
N TYR A 12 7.83 10.53 15.64
CA TYR A 12 7.57 11.96 15.73
C TYR A 12 7.60 12.69 14.39
N ARG A 13 8.13 12.05 13.33
CA ARG A 13 8.09 12.48 11.91
C ARG A 13 8.68 13.84 11.58
N ASP A 14 9.45 14.44 12.49
CA ASP A 14 10.25 15.62 12.21
C ASP A 14 11.63 15.24 11.65
N GLY A 15 12.11 16.03 10.69
CA GLY A 15 13.43 15.89 10.07
C GLY A 15 13.50 14.97 8.83
N PRO A 16 14.65 14.98 8.10
CA PRO A 16 14.86 14.09 6.96
C PRO A 16 14.74 12.61 7.40
N PRO A 17 14.33 11.70 6.50
CA PRO A 17 14.27 10.28 6.83
C PRO A 17 15.62 9.82 7.38
N ILE A 18 15.64 9.34 8.62
CA ILE A 18 16.86 8.91 9.33
C ILE A 18 17.27 7.53 8.80
N PHE A 19 17.69 7.51 7.54
CA PHE A 19 18.48 6.45 6.95
C PHE A 19 19.93 6.93 6.95
N ASP A 20 20.79 6.24 7.69
CA ASP A 20 22.23 6.44 7.63
C ASP A 20 22.86 5.10 7.25
N ALA A 21 23.32 4.99 6.01
CA ALA A 21 24.19 3.92 5.57
C ALA A 21 25.63 4.46 5.55
N PHE A 22 26.33 4.30 6.66
CA PHE A 22 27.67 4.83 6.84
C PHE A 22 28.75 4.07 6.04
N LYS A 23 28.50 2.81 5.64
CA LYS A 23 29.47 1.99 4.91
C LYS A 23 28.83 0.81 4.18
N ILE A 24 29.20 0.60 2.93
CA ILE A 24 28.96 -0.64 2.19
C ILE A 24 30.33 -1.29 1.96
N ILE A 25 30.52 -2.53 2.41
CA ILE A 25 31.76 -3.30 2.23
C ILE A 25 31.47 -4.41 1.22
N TYR A 26 32.20 -4.40 0.10
CA TYR A 26 32.14 -5.45 -0.91
C TYR A 26 33.28 -6.42 -0.68
N TYR A 27 32.96 -7.67 -0.35
CA TYR A 27 33.94 -8.75 -0.32
C TYR A 27 33.95 -9.44 -1.69
N GLN A 28 34.97 -9.12 -2.51
CA GLN A 28 35.10 -9.67 -3.86
C GLN A 28 35.38 -11.19 -3.88
N ASP A 29 35.94 -11.72 -2.80
CA ASP A 29 36.34 -13.12 -2.69
C ASP A 29 35.28 -14.02 -2.03
N LEU A 30 34.04 -13.54 -1.87
CA LEU A 30 32.98 -14.37 -1.28
C LEU A 30 32.54 -15.46 -2.27
N PRO A 31 32.45 -16.72 -1.83
CA PRO A 31 31.84 -17.78 -2.62
C PRO A 31 30.39 -17.45 -2.99
N ASP A 32 29.99 -17.80 -4.22
CA ASP A 32 28.64 -17.54 -4.75
C ASP A 32 27.52 -18.21 -3.92
N ASP A 33 27.85 -19.30 -3.20
CA ASP A 33 26.91 -20.10 -2.41
C ASP A 33 26.69 -19.57 -0.99
N ILE A 34 27.39 -18.52 -0.54
CA ILE A 34 27.24 -17.97 0.81
C ILE A 34 25.86 -17.35 1.08
N PHE A 35 25.08 -17.13 0.01
CA PHE A 35 23.70 -16.67 0.04
C PHE A 35 22.70 -17.71 -0.45
N SER A 36 23.16 -18.93 -0.72
CA SER A 36 22.27 -20.03 -1.02
C SER A 36 21.47 -20.33 0.23
N VAL A 37 20.22 -19.86 0.25
CA VAL A 37 19.23 -20.22 1.26
C VAL A 37 18.39 -21.32 0.63
N PRO A 38 18.72 -22.61 0.89
CA PRO A 38 17.89 -23.69 0.42
C PRO A 38 16.52 -23.56 1.09
N VAL A 39 15.47 -23.41 0.28
CA VAL A 39 14.10 -23.52 0.79
C VAL A 39 13.90 -24.99 1.16
N PRO A 40 13.60 -25.32 2.43
CA PRO A 40 13.39 -26.69 2.84
C PRO A 40 12.30 -27.36 1.98
N ASN A 41 12.47 -28.64 1.65
CA ASN A 41 11.47 -29.39 0.87
C ASN A 41 10.10 -29.46 1.56
N ASP A 42 10.06 -29.28 2.88
CA ASP A 42 8.87 -29.23 3.72
C ASP A 42 8.38 -27.80 4.01
N ALA A 43 8.95 -26.78 3.34
CA ALA A 43 8.51 -25.40 3.44
C ALA A 43 7.03 -25.28 3.11
N LYS A 44 6.25 -24.87 4.10
CA LYS A 44 4.82 -24.62 3.93
C LYS A 44 4.61 -23.21 3.44
N TYR A 45 3.82 -23.08 2.37
CA TYR A 45 3.26 -21.80 2.02
C TYR A 45 2.34 -21.33 3.14
N VAL A 46 2.70 -20.21 3.79
CA VAL A 46 1.85 -19.54 4.77
C VAL A 46 1.35 -18.26 4.14
N GLU A 47 0.03 -18.14 4.09
CA GLU A 47 -0.59 -16.95 3.56
C GLU A 47 -0.37 -15.77 4.51
N LYS A 48 0.14 -14.64 3.98
CA LYS A 48 0.34 -13.43 4.79
C LYS A 48 -1.00 -13.02 5.43
N PRO A 49 -1.08 -12.75 6.74
CA PRO A 49 -2.33 -12.29 7.33
C PRO A 49 -2.70 -10.89 6.82
N LEU A 50 -3.99 -10.63 6.65
CA LEU A 50 -4.50 -9.28 6.36
C LEU A 50 -4.60 -8.52 7.68
N GLN A 51 -3.64 -7.63 7.94
CA GLN A 51 -3.54 -6.85 9.17
C GLN A 51 -3.01 -5.45 8.86
N ILE A 52 -3.44 -4.49 9.67
CA ILE A 52 -2.88 -3.13 9.70
C ILE A 52 -1.99 -3.03 10.95
N PRO A 53 -0.70 -2.66 10.80
CA PRO A 53 0.18 -2.48 11.95
C PRO A 53 -0.38 -1.45 12.94
N GLU A 54 -0.31 -1.74 14.24
CA GLU A 54 -0.84 -0.86 15.30
C GLU A 54 -0.31 0.58 15.20
N ALA A 55 0.98 0.72 14.84
CA ALA A 55 1.64 2.01 14.65
C ALA A 55 1.02 2.90 13.55
N THR A 56 0.23 2.35 12.62
CA THR A 56 -0.43 3.12 11.56
C THR A 56 -1.91 3.38 11.81
N VAL A 57 -2.51 2.73 12.82
CA VAL A 57 -3.94 2.81 13.14
C VAL A 57 -4.37 4.25 13.43
N GLY A 58 -3.64 4.98 14.28
CA GLY A 58 -3.99 6.36 14.64
C GLY A 58 -4.01 7.34 13.45
N ILE A 59 -3.24 7.07 12.40
CA ILE A 59 -3.21 7.90 11.19
C ILE A 59 -4.48 7.67 10.37
N LEU A 60 -5.01 6.46 10.41
CA LEU A 60 -6.23 6.09 9.68
C LEU A 60 -7.50 6.51 10.40
N SER A 61 -7.45 7.09 11.60
CA SER A 61 -8.67 7.41 12.39
C SER A 61 -9.24 8.81 12.17
N ASP A 62 -8.58 9.69 11.41
CA ASP A 62 -9.06 11.07 11.20
C ASP A 62 -10.38 11.06 10.37
N PRO A 63 -11.48 11.62 10.91
CA PRO A 63 -12.79 11.57 10.25
C PRO A 63 -12.87 12.42 8.97
N ARG A 64 -11.92 13.33 8.73
CA ARG A 64 -11.86 14.15 7.51
C ARG A 64 -11.38 13.36 6.29
N ASP A 65 -10.89 12.15 6.53
CA ASP A 65 -10.28 11.32 5.50
C ASP A 65 -11.25 10.34 4.89
N GLY A 66 -10.93 9.92 3.68
CA GLY A 66 -11.61 8.84 3.00
C GLY A 66 -12.89 9.30 2.31
N ILE A 67 -13.87 8.39 2.29
CA ILE A 67 -15.20 8.66 1.76
C ILE A 67 -16.27 8.16 2.74
N SER A 68 -17.45 8.78 2.71
CA SER A 68 -18.63 8.25 3.40
C SER A 68 -19.02 6.90 2.79
N THR A 69 -19.44 5.96 3.66
CA THR A 69 -20.03 4.67 3.27
C THR A 69 -21.54 4.63 3.53
N GLU A 70 -22.16 5.76 3.85
CA GLU A 70 -23.60 5.85 4.10
C GLU A 70 -24.39 5.39 2.87
N GLY A 71 -25.37 4.51 3.10
CA GLY A 71 -26.19 3.93 2.04
C GLY A 71 -25.46 2.95 1.11
N LEU A 72 -24.19 2.62 1.37
CA LEU A 72 -23.40 1.70 0.56
C LEU A 72 -23.18 0.38 1.29
N THR A 73 -23.24 -0.73 0.55
CA THR A 73 -22.68 -1.99 1.01
C THR A 73 -21.16 -1.88 1.15
N GLN A 74 -20.56 -2.79 1.93
CA GLN A 74 -19.11 -2.86 2.08
C GLN A 74 -18.40 -3.01 0.73
N GLN A 75 -18.96 -3.82 -0.17
CA GLN A 75 -18.44 -4.03 -1.52
C GLN A 75 -18.47 -2.75 -2.37
N GLU A 76 -19.57 -2.01 -2.33
CA GLU A 76 -19.73 -0.76 -3.09
C GLU A 76 -18.79 0.32 -2.58
N ALA A 77 -18.69 0.48 -1.25
CA ALA A 77 -17.76 1.42 -0.64
C ALA A 77 -16.30 1.07 -0.93
N ALA A 78 -15.91 -0.21 -0.83
CA ALA A 78 -14.59 -0.71 -1.22
C ALA A 78 -14.26 -0.40 -2.68
N ARG A 79 -15.19 -0.71 -3.59
CA ARG A 79 -15.02 -0.44 -5.02
C ARG A 79 -14.87 1.06 -5.28
N LYS A 80 -15.76 1.88 -4.69
CA LYS A 80 -15.78 3.33 -4.86
C LYS A 80 -14.48 3.98 -4.40
N ILE A 81 -13.99 3.63 -3.21
CA ILE A 81 -12.77 4.26 -2.69
C ILE A 81 -11.53 3.85 -3.49
N VAL A 82 -11.41 2.58 -3.88
CA VAL A 82 -10.28 2.09 -4.68
C VAL A 82 -10.31 2.69 -6.09
N GLN A 83 -11.48 2.83 -6.69
CA GLN A 83 -11.64 3.52 -7.96
C GLN A 83 -11.17 4.97 -7.87
N THR A 84 -11.64 5.69 -6.84
CA THR A 84 -11.30 7.10 -6.63
C THR A 84 -9.79 7.26 -6.36
N LEU A 85 -9.18 6.33 -5.63
CA LEU A 85 -7.74 6.31 -5.36
C LEU A 85 -6.94 6.20 -6.66
N TYR A 86 -7.24 5.21 -7.50
CA TYR A 86 -6.49 5.04 -8.75
C TYR A 86 -6.77 6.15 -9.76
N GLN A 87 -7.98 6.72 -9.77
CA GLN A 87 -8.27 7.93 -10.56
C GLN A 87 -7.41 9.11 -10.10
N ALA A 88 -7.22 9.29 -8.78
CA ALA A 88 -6.31 10.30 -8.26
C ALA A 88 -4.85 10.03 -8.66
N VAL A 89 -4.41 8.76 -8.65
CA VAL A 89 -3.07 8.36 -9.11
C VAL A 89 -2.87 8.66 -10.61
N ILE A 90 -3.85 8.30 -11.45
CA ILE A 90 -3.80 8.52 -12.90
C ILE A 90 -3.84 10.03 -13.21
N GLY A 91 -4.68 10.78 -12.51
CA GLY A 91 -4.81 12.23 -12.62
C GLY A 91 -3.71 13.03 -11.91
N GLN A 92 -2.78 12.37 -11.22
CA GLN A 92 -1.72 12.99 -10.42
C GLN A 92 -2.23 13.97 -9.34
N ASP A 93 -3.41 13.67 -8.79
CA ASP A 93 -4.07 14.47 -7.75
C ASP A 93 -3.53 14.07 -6.36
N ILE A 94 -2.53 14.83 -5.88
CA ILE A 94 -1.87 14.60 -4.59
C ILE A 94 -2.84 14.77 -3.43
N ASP A 95 -3.67 15.80 -3.46
CA ASP A 95 -4.55 16.14 -2.35
C ASP A 95 -5.61 15.06 -2.19
N ARG A 96 -6.17 14.58 -3.30
CA ARG A 96 -7.11 13.47 -3.29
C ARG A 96 -6.45 12.16 -2.87
N LEU A 97 -5.22 11.88 -3.31
CA LEU A 97 -4.46 10.72 -2.84
C LEU A 97 -4.29 10.76 -1.31
N LYS A 98 -3.87 11.90 -0.76
CA LYS A 98 -3.65 12.10 0.68
C LYS A 98 -4.94 12.08 1.50
N SER A 99 -6.07 12.50 0.93
CA SER A 99 -7.36 12.40 1.60
C SER A 99 -7.84 10.95 1.66
N LEU A 100 -7.58 10.14 0.63
CA LEU A 100 -8.03 8.75 0.56
C LEU A 100 -7.07 7.76 1.26
N SER A 101 -5.77 8.03 1.22
CA SER A 101 -4.73 7.23 1.86
C SER A 101 -3.92 8.08 2.84
N PRO A 102 -4.36 8.17 4.11
CA PRO A 102 -3.77 9.06 5.11
C PRO A 102 -2.28 8.83 5.39
N LEU A 103 -1.77 7.61 5.11
CA LEU A 103 -0.34 7.34 5.21
C LEU A 103 0.49 8.24 4.28
N CYS A 104 -0.06 8.61 3.12
CA CYS A 104 0.58 9.47 2.14
C CYS A 104 0.72 10.93 2.61
N ARG A 105 -0.03 11.40 3.62
CA ARG A 105 0.10 12.79 4.11
C ARG A 105 1.48 13.10 4.68
N ASN A 106 2.12 12.10 5.24
CA ASN A 106 3.42 12.24 5.88
C ASN A 106 4.57 12.17 4.87
N TRP A 107 4.26 11.95 3.59
CA TRP A 107 5.26 11.90 2.53
C TRP A 107 5.27 13.23 1.79
N GLY A 108 6.47 13.72 1.52
CA GLY A 108 6.65 14.93 0.71
C GLY A 108 6.10 14.74 -0.70
N ASP A 109 5.56 15.82 -1.28
CA ASP A 109 4.92 15.78 -2.59
C ASP A 109 5.86 15.31 -3.70
N GLU A 110 7.13 15.70 -3.63
CA GLU A 110 8.16 15.24 -4.56
C GLU A 110 8.36 13.72 -4.47
N PHE A 111 8.37 13.17 -3.25
CA PHE A 111 8.48 11.73 -3.04
C PHE A 111 7.25 11.00 -3.61
N LEU A 112 6.04 11.50 -3.37
CA LEU A 112 4.81 10.94 -3.91
C LEU A 112 4.80 10.97 -5.45
N ARG A 113 5.21 12.08 -6.06
CA ARG A 113 5.32 12.19 -7.52
C ARG A 113 6.29 11.16 -8.09
N ARG A 114 7.47 11.00 -7.48
CA ARG A 114 8.50 10.07 -7.97
C ARG A 114 8.15 8.60 -7.76
N ILE A 115 7.47 8.26 -6.67
CA ILE A 115 7.28 6.85 -6.25
C ILE A 115 5.87 6.33 -6.53
N ILE A 116 4.83 7.15 -6.38
CA ILE A 116 3.43 6.73 -6.58
C ILE A 116 2.95 7.05 -7.98
N PHE A 117 3.09 8.29 -8.43
CA PHE A 117 2.58 8.71 -9.74
C PHE A 117 3.49 8.35 -10.89
N LYS A 118 4.81 8.43 -10.66
CA LYS A 118 5.87 8.06 -11.61
C LYS A 118 5.61 8.63 -13.01
N PRO A 119 5.36 9.94 -13.19
CA PRO A 119 4.88 10.50 -14.46
C PRO A 119 5.79 10.17 -15.65
N ASP A 120 7.10 10.08 -15.40
CA ASP A 120 8.12 9.83 -16.41
C ASP A 120 8.50 8.35 -16.55
N LYS A 121 7.82 7.44 -15.86
CA LYS A 121 8.12 5.99 -15.94
C LYS A 121 7.11 5.25 -16.80
N ASP A 122 7.60 4.23 -17.49
CA ASP A 122 6.77 3.39 -18.35
C ASP A 122 5.95 2.36 -17.57
N ASP A 123 6.26 2.15 -16.29
CA ASP A 123 5.46 1.36 -15.35
C ASP A 123 4.38 2.19 -14.62
N ARG A 124 4.12 3.44 -15.01
CA ARG A 124 3.04 4.24 -14.42
C ARG A 124 1.68 3.67 -14.79
N ILE A 125 0.73 3.76 -13.86
CA ILE A 125 -0.66 3.33 -14.06
C ILE A 125 -1.36 4.36 -14.95
N VAL A 126 -2.04 3.89 -16.00
CA VAL A 126 -2.77 4.75 -16.95
C VAL A 126 -4.26 4.43 -17.02
N GLU A 127 -4.68 3.24 -16.57
CA GLU A 127 -6.07 2.82 -16.68
C GLU A 127 -6.45 1.80 -15.60
N ILE A 128 -7.70 1.87 -15.15
CA ILE A 128 -8.32 0.85 -14.29
C ILE A 128 -9.10 -0.10 -15.22
N LEU A 129 -8.69 -1.36 -15.30
CA LEU A 129 -9.36 -2.36 -16.14
C LEU A 129 -10.48 -3.06 -15.39
N GLU A 130 -10.23 -3.39 -14.12
CA GLU A 130 -11.21 -4.10 -13.29
C GLU A 130 -10.95 -3.81 -11.81
N ILE A 131 -12.03 -3.61 -11.05
CA ILE A 131 -11.99 -3.68 -9.58
C ILE A 131 -12.82 -4.90 -9.19
N GLY A 132 -12.14 -5.91 -8.67
CA GLY A 132 -12.75 -7.18 -8.32
C GLY A 132 -13.54 -7.12 -7.01
N PRO A 133 -14.22 -8.21 -6.63
CA PRO A 133 -14.90 -8.32 -5.36
C PRO A 133 -13.91 -8.27 -4.19
N VAL A 134 -14.37 -7.82 -3.02
CA VAL A 134 -13.66 -7.93 -1.76
C VAL A 134 -13.25 -9.39 -1.59
N GLY A 135 -11.93 -9.62 -1.59
CA GLY A 135 -11.39 -10.98 -1.55
C GLY A 135 -11.26 -11.47 -0.12
N ARG A 136 -10.41 -10.78 0.66
CA ARG A 136 -10.18 -11.12 2.07
C ARG A 136 -10.66 -10.03 2.98
N THR A 137 -11.09 -10.44 4.16
CA THR A 137 -11.50 -9.55 5.24
C THR A 137 -10.68 -9.82 6.49
N GLY A 138 -10.63 -8.83 7.37
CA GLY A 138 -9.96 -8.90 8.66
C GLY A 138 -10.52 -7.83 9.59
N GLN A 139 -9.85 -7.63 10.73
CA GLN A 139 -10.23 -6.61 11.70
C GLN A 139 -9.02 -5.78 12.11
N SER A 140 -9.27 -4.53 12.45
CA SER A 140 -8.35 -3.66 13.18
C SER A 140 -9.11 -2.99 14.34
N PRO A 141 -8.45 -2.26 15.24
CA PRO A 141 -9.13 -1.49 16.27
C PRO A 141 -10.14 -0.44 15.76
N LEU A 142 -10.06 -0.05 14.48
CA LEU A 142 -11.00 0.90 13.86
C LEU A 142 -12.21 0.23 13.21
N GLY A 143 -12.22 -1.10 13.14
CA GLY A 143 -13.28 -1.88 12.51
C GLY A 143 -12.77 -2.76 11.36
N PRO A 144 -13.69 -3.21 10.48
CA PRO A 144 -13.38 -4.16 9.43
C PRO A 144 -12.33 -3.65 8.45
N ILE A 145 -11.47 -4.55 7.97
CA ILE A 145 -10.56 -4.31 6.84
C ILE A 145 -10.85 -5.29 5.71
N ALA A 146 -10.62 -4.85 4.48
CA ALA A 146 -10.82 -5.65 3.28
C ALA A 146 -9.66 -5.49 2.29
N ALA A 147 -9.23 -6.59 1.68
CA ALA A 147 -8.32 -6.58 0.54
C ALA A 147 -9.13 -6.58 -0.76
N VAL A 148 -8.94 -5.55 -1.58
CA VAL A 148 -9.67 -5.35 -2.83
C VAL A 148 -8.70 -5.53 -4.00
N PRO A 149 -8.85 -6.59 -4.82
CA PRO A 149 -8.04 -6.77 -6.01
C PRO A 149 -8.44 -5.79 -7.11
N THR A 150 -7.44 -5.28 -7.83
CA THR A 150 -7.63 -4.36 -8.95
C THR A 150 -6.66 -4.71 -10.06
N THR A 151 -7.17 -4.82 -11.27
CA THR A 151 -6.39 -5.00 -12.49
C THR A 151 -6.22 -3.64 -13.15
N LEU A 152 -4.98 -3.28 -13.43
CA LEU A 152 -4.58 -1.97 -13.94
C LEU A 152 -3.78 -2.13 -15.23
N ARG A 153 -3.89 -1.16 -16.13
CA ARG A 153 -3.00 -1.03 -17.30
C ARG A 153 -1.88 -0.08 -16.97
N LEU A 154 -0.65 -0.48 -17.30
CA LEU A 154 0.53 0.36 -17.24
C LEU A 154 0.77 1.04 -18.59
N LYS A 155 1.53 2.14 -18.61
CA LYS A 155 1.85 2.90 -19.82
C LYS A 155 2.57 2.05 -20.88
N ASN A 156 3.41 1.11 -20.46
CA ASN A 156 4.06 0.13 -21.35
C ASN A 156 3.14 -0.95 -21.94
N GLY A 157 1.82 -0.88 -21.69
CA GLY A 157 0.83 -1.83 -22.18
C GLY A 157 0.64 -3.08 -21.32
N LYS A 158 1.53 -3.33 -20.33
CA LYS A 158 1.39 -4.46 -19.42
C LYS A 158 0.18 -4.29 -18.51
N LYS A 159 -0.42 -5.42 -18.11
CA LYS A 159 -1.45 -5.45 -17.07
C LYS A 159 -0.84 -5.93 -15.77
N VAL A 160 -1.23 -5.30 -14.67
CA VAL A 160 -0.84 -5.72 -13.33
C VAL A 160 -2.05 -5.85 -12.44
N ARG A 161 -2.06 -6.91 -11.62
CA ARG A 161 -3.01 -7.08 -10.53
C ARG A 161 -2.36 -6.61 -9.23
N GLN A 162 -3.01 -5.66 -8.58
CA GLN A 162 -2.67 -5.16 -7.24
C GLN A 162 -3.81 -5.44 -6.28
N GLN A 163 -3.53 -5.43 -4.99
CA GLN A 163 -4.57 -5.51 -3.96
C GLN A 163 -4.41 -4.32 -3.01
N MET A 164 -5.50 -3.63 -2.70
CA MET A 164 -5.51 -2.50 -1.77
C MET A 164 -6.23 -2.89 -0.48
N ILE A 165 -5.66 -2.53 0.66
CA ILE A 165 -6.31 -2.66 1.97
C ILE A 165 -7.20 -1.45 2.18
N VAL A 166 -8.51 -1.68 2.30
CA VAL A 166 -9.51 -0.69 2.69
C VAL A 166 -9.84 -0.90 4.17
N GLN A 167 -9.73 0.16 4.96
CA GLN A 167 -10.17 0.21 6.36
C GLN A 167 -11.55 0.86 6.42
N PHE A 168 -12.52 0.14 6.96
CA PHE A 168 -13.85 0.65 7.30
C PHE A 168 -13.86 1.15 8.73
N ARG A 169 -14.50 2.29 8.96
CA ARG A 169 -14.52 2.98 10.26
C ARG A 169 -15.95 3.38 10.57
N GLN A 170 -16.32 3.24 11.82
CA GLN A 170 -17.59 3.75 12.34
C GLN A 170 -17.30 4.62 13.56
N ARG A 171 -17.78 5.86 13.54
CA ARG A 171 -17.63 6.81 14.63
C ARG A 171 -18.97 7.48 14.91
N GLY A 172 -19.64 7.02 15.96
CA GLY A 172 -21.05 7.36 16.19
C GLY A 172 -21.88 6.96 14.98
N ASP A 173 -22.64 7.92 14.46
CA ASP A 173 -23.52 7.72 13.29
C ASP A 173 -22.80 7.85 11.94
N THR A 174 -21.52 8.25 11.93
CA THR A 174 -20.77 8.42 10.68
C THR A 174 -19.98 7.17 10.33
N ALA A 175 -20.33 6.57 9.19
CA ALA A 175 -19.61 5.44 8.59
C ALA A 175 -18.74 5.94 7.41
N SER A 176 -17.47 5.55 7.39
CA SER A 176 -16.51 5.96 6.35
C SER A 176 -15.47 4.88 6.09
N CYS A 177 -14.74 5.00 4.98
CA CYS A 177 -13.59 4.13 4.72
C CYS A 177 -12.39 4.92 4.18
N VAL A 178 -11.18 4.39 4.41
CA VAL A 178 -9.88 4.90 3.91
C VAL A 178 -9.05 3.77 3.32
N VAL A 179 -8.06 4.09 2.49
CA VAL A 179 -7.10 3.13 1.95
C VAL A 179 -5.82 3.15 2.77
N HIS A 180 -5.49 2.03 3.42
CA HIS A 180 -4.21 1.90 4.12
C HIS A 180 -3.06 1.83 3.12
N GLY A 181 -3.18 1.03 2.06
CA GLY A 181 -2.15 0.86 1.04
C GLY A 181 -2.16 -0.53 0.42
N PRO A 182 -1.10 -0.92 -0.31
CA PRO A 182 -1.04 -2.19 -1.01
C PRO A 182 -0.95 -3.38 -0.05
N TYR A 183 -1.61 -4.48 -0.42
CA TYR A 183 -1.52 -5.78 0.22
C TYR A 183 -0.69 -6.74 -0.63
N GLY A 184 0.57 -6.89 -0.25
CA GLY A 184 1.54 -7.67 -1.05
C GLY A 184 2.12 -6.86 -2.20
N LEU A 185 2.75 -7.57 -3.14
CA LEU A 185 3.37 -6.96 -4.32
C LEU A 185 2.46 -7.07 -5.54
N PRO A 186 2.49 -6.08 -6.45
CA PRO A 186 1.86 -6.20 -7.76
C PRO A 186 2.35 -7.45 -8.50
N ARG A 187 1.45 -8.11 -9.24
CA ARG A 187 1.79 -9.23 -10.12
C ARG A 187 1.37 -8.90 -11.55
N GLU A 188 2.24 -9.16 -12.51
CA GLU A 188 1.89 -9.09 -13.93
C GLU A 188 0.82 -10.16 -14.25
N VAL A 189 -0.12 -9.83 -15.13
CA VAL A 189 -1.19 -10.73 -15.57
C VAL A 189 -1.36 -10.60 -17.09
N GLU A 190 -1.84 -11.67 -17.73
CA GLU A 190 -2.02 -11.75 -19.19
C GLU A 190 -3.16 -10.84 -19.71
#